data_AF-A0A150Q155-F1
#
_entry.id   AF-A0A150Q155-F1
#
_cell.length_a   1.000
_cell.length_b   1.000
_cell.length_c   1.000
_cell.angle_alpha   90.00
_cell.angle_beta   90.00
_cell.angle_gamma   90.00
#
_symmetry.space_group_name_H-M   'P 1'
#
loop_
_entity.id
_entity.type
_entity.pdbx_description
1 polymer ?
#
loop_
_entity_poly.entity_id
_entity_poly.type
_entity_poly.pdbx_seq_one_letter_code
_entity_poly.pdbx_strand_id
1 'polypeptide(L)'
;MAIRRNRSWATAAGCAMFALLSISCADGDPTAPATQEIHVSLVGKDTVTTFLNRLATPQGQVVATRAAVDGARQSIALKEEHDASLHLVEGPLPDAALPGERARLGGFAVVAVPTGREPHDWLGSHHVYAEPIAEHETVVSSAPRGQRAAGREGQRTAFEAETPDITIDAAFLEARLKELSGATPVKLGGRSVVIRERGSENGRSLARTWLRQQYQALGFNVQEHTYRSGWSQGVNVTADRAGADPSRVLILSAHYDSVNNAGADDDASGIVSSLAIARALKDTPLNIGLRIVAFDQEEDGLLGSNAYARMLDGNGELAQVVGVLDLEMTAYDSNNDGRYHIIHCDENTSADLGASVEAAATRAGLGLVRVEACTNRSDHAAFWRYGAPAVAVSQDFFGGDGNPCYHARCDTVDRLNWDYMRRLTQAVGLAAASILTR
;
A
#
# COMPACT_ATOMS: atom_id res chain seq x y z
N MET A 1 5.35 58.47 23.61
CA MET A 1 4.91 57.43 24.55
C MET A 1 3.76 56.68 23.90
N ALA A 2 3.90 55.35 23.81
CA ALA A 2 3.00 54.31 23.29
C ALA A 2 1.48 54.54 23.50
N ILE A 3 0.50 53.99 22.76
CA ILE A 3 0.38 53.13 21.56
C ILE A 3 -1.05 53.38 21.04
N ARG A 4 -1.23 53.50 19.72
CA ARG A 4 -2.54 53.37 19.04
C ARG A 4 -2.66 51.96 18.46
N ARG A 5 -3.84 51.36 18.53
CA ARG A 5 -4.24 50.28 17.61
C ARG A 5 -5.60 50.61 17.03
N ASN A 6 -5.64 50.74 15.71
CA ASN A 6 -6.86 50.60 14.93
C ASN A 6 -6.58 49.73 13.69
N ARG A 7 -7.53 48.82 13.49
CA ARG A 7 -7.87 47.89 12.40
C ARG A 7 -7.17 47.94 11.02
N SER A 8 -6.78 46.73 10.58
CA SER A 8 -7.21 46.01 9.35
C SER A 8 -6.36 46.00 8.04
N TRP A 9 -6.34 44.79 7.45
CA TRP A 9 -6.05 44.30 6.08
C TRP A 9 -4.59 44.03 5.59
N ALA A 10 -4.46 42.79 5.07
CA ALA A 10 -3.70 42.31 3.89
C ALA A 10 -2.21 41.89 3.98
N THR A 11 -2.01 40.62 3.58
CA THR A 11 -0.97 40.01 2.70
C THR A 11 0.49 39.76 3.13
N ALA A 12 0.84 38.47 3.01
CA ALA A 12 1.99 37.88 2.30
C ALA A 12 3.38 37.71 2.96
N ALA A 13 4.00 36.58 2.56
CA ALA A 13 5.40 36.12 2.70
C ALA A 13 5.84 35.78 4.13
N GLY A 14 6.40 34.61 4.46
CA GLY A 14 7.19 33.67 3.68
C GLY A 14 8.43 33.37 4.53
N CYS A 15 8.60 32.11 4.96
CA CYS A 15 9.89 31.54 5.35
C CYS A 15 9.74 30.02 5.35
N ALA A 16 10.15 29.40 4.24
CA ALA A 16 10.64 28.04 4.28
C ALA A 16 11.98 28.06 5.00
N MET A 17 12.15 27.18 5.98
CA MET A 17 13.47 26.78 6.46
C MET A 17 13.53 25.27 6.33
N PHE A 18 14.17 24.80 5.25
CA PHE A 18 14.71 23.46 5.18
C PHE A 18 15.88 23.38 6.16
N ALA A 19 15.85 22.42 7.07
CA ALA A 19 17.02 21.97 7.80
C ALA A 19 17.02 20.44 7.79
N LEU A 20 17.75 19.88 6.84
CA LEU A 20 18.33 18.55 6.94
C LEU A 20 19.54 18.67 7.87
N LEU A 21 19.42 18.13 9.09
CA LEU A 21 20.46 17.44 9.88
C LEU A 21 20.07 17.43 11.37
N SER A 22 19.89 16.20 11.86
CA SER A 22 20.34 15.68 13.16
C SER A 22 20.02 16.45 14.45
N ILE A 23 19.40 15.71 15.37
CA ILE A 23 19.38 15.90 16.83
C ILE A 23 18.63 17.15 17.29
N SER A 24 17.36 16.96 17.65
CA SER A 24 16.71 17.84 18.63
C SER A 24 16.52 17.05 19.91
N CYS A 25 17.49 17.14 20.82
CA CYS A 25 17.18 17.04 22.24
C CYS A 25 16.17 18.17 22.52
N ALA A 26 14.92 17.81 22.81
CA ALA A 26 14.03 18.75 23.50
C ALA A 26 14.52 18.82 24.95
N ASP A 27 14.71 20.05 25.45
CA ASP A 27 15.19 20.34 26.80
C ASP A 27 14.49 19.47 27.86
N GLY A 28 15.22 18.47 28.34
CA GLY A 28 14.80 17.58 29.41
C GLY A 28 14.93 18.30 30.75
N ASP A 29 14.00 18.00 31.65
CA ASP A 29 14.14 18.31 33.07
C ASP A 29 15.48 17.76 33.59
N PRO A 30 16.43 18.61 34.01
CA PRO A 30 17.77 18.19 34.41
C PRO A 30 17.80 17.41 35.73
N THR A 31 16.63 17.18 36.36
CA THR A 31 16.49 16.42 37.61
C THR A 31 15.80 15.07 37.43
N ALA A 32 15.38 14.71 36.22
CA ALA A 32 14.77 13.41 35.95
C ALA A 32 15.82 12.28 36.11
N PRO A 33 15.59 11.28 36.99
CA PRO A 33 16.48 10.15 37.12
C PRO A 33 16.53 9.36 35.81
N ALA A 34 17.72 8.85 35.45
CA ALA A 34 17.89 7.99 34.29
C ALA A 34 17.21 6.63 34.53
N THR A 35 15.94 6.52 34.16
CA THR A 35 15.16 5.28 34.17
C THR A 35 14.61 4.97 32.79
N GLN A 36 14.60 3.69 32.42
CA GLN A 36 14.02 3.11 31.20
C GLN A 36 12.48 3.21 31.22
N GLU A 37 11.92 4.42 31.13
CA GLU A 37 10.47 4.61 31.06
C GLU A 37 10.06 5.31 29.77
N ILE A 38 9.01 4.76 29.14
CA ILE A 38 8.43 5.24 27.88
C ILE A 38 7.41 6.35 28.17
N HIS A 39 7.50 7.51 27.50
CA HIS A 39 6.58 8.63 27.67
C HIS A 39 5.64 8.78 26.48
N VAL A 40 4.35 9.11 26.73
CA VAL A 40 3.27 8.92 25.75
C VAL A 40 2.42 10.22 25.60
N SER A 41 2.23 10.80 24.38
CA SER A 41 1.43 12.03 24.06
C SER A 41 0.87 12.17 22.59
N LEU A 42 -0.45 12.27 22.32
CA LEU A 42 -1.24 12.50 21.07
C LEU A 42 -1.62 13.99 20.89
N VAL A 43 -1.99 14.27 19.64
CA VAL A 43 -2.46 15.54 19.10
C VAL A 43 -3.78 15.28 18.32
N GLY A 44 -4.49 16.34 17.94
CA GLY A 44 -5.84 16.32 17.39
C GLY A 44 -6.10 15.44 16.14
N LYS A 45 -7.39 15.21 15.91
CA LYS A 45 -8.04 14.16 15.10
C LYS A 45 -7.56 13.99 13.65
N ASP A 46 -6.95 15.01 13.04
CA ASP A 46 -6.58 15.00 11.62
C ASP A 46 -5.09 14.64 11.40
N THR A 47 -4.41 14.17 12.44
CA THR A 47 -2.95 13.91 12.41
C THR A 47 -2.58 12.55 13.01
N VAL A 48 -3.55 11.79 13.54
CA VAL A 48 -3.28 10.64 14.42
C VAL A 48 -2.68 9.44 13.69
N THR A 49 -3.21 9.07 12.52
CA THR A 49 -2.73 7.89 11.76
C THR A 49 -1.31 8.11 11.24
N THR A 50 -1.04 9.29 10.65
CA THR A 50 0.29 9.64 10.11
C THR A 50 1.36 9.82 11.19
N PHE A 51 0.98 10.24 12.40
CA PHE A 51 1.94 10.53 13.47
C PHE A 51 2.32 9.26 14.25
N LEU A 52 1.39 8.32 14.45
CA LEU A 52 1.67 7.04 15.12
C LEU A 52 2.72 6.20 14.36
N ASN A 53 2.63 6.15 13.02
CA ASN A 53 3.62 5.47 12.17
C ASN A 53 5.02 6.13 12.18
N ARG A 54 5.14 7.39 12.61
CA ARG A 54 6.41 8.14 12.63
C ARG A 54 7.11 8.18 13.99
N LEU A 55 6.47 7.74 15.06
CA LEU A 55 6.93 7.95 16.44
C LEU A 55 7.80 6.83 17.01
N ALA A 56 7.99 5.71 16.32
CA ALA A 56 8.97 4.70 16.71
C ALA A 56 10.38 5.27 16.56
N THR A 57 10.96 5.81 17.64
CA THR A 57 12.36 6.21 17.65
C THR A 57 13.26 4.96 17.77
N PRO A 58 14.56 5.05 17.43
CA PRO A 58 15.51 3.93 17.55
C PRO A 58 15.66 3.33 18.95
N GLN A 59 14.98 3.87 19.96
CA GLN A 59 15.04 3.50 21.37
C GLN A 59 13.69 2.96 21.91
N GLY A 60 12.72 2.63 21.05
CA GLY A 60 11.49 1.95 21.46
C GLY A 60 10.47 2.84 22.19
N GLN A 61 10.39 4.14 21.87
CA GLN A 61 9.35 5.01 22.43
C GLN A 61 8.08 5.00 21.58
N VAL A 62 6.92 4.83 22.22
CA VAL A 62 5.57 4.91 21.61
C VAL A 62 4.82 6.08 22.24
N VAL A 63 4.14 6.92 21.46
CA VAL A 63 3.61 8.22 21.92
C VAL A 63 2.11 8.42 21.60
N ALA A 64 1.24 8.59 22.63
CA ALA A 64 -0.22 8.80 22.57
C ALA A 64 -0.90 9.62 23.76
N THR A 65 -1.88 10.52 23.52
CA THR A 65 -2.71 11.46 24.34
C THR A 65 -3.85 12.19 23.58
N ARG A 66 -5.13 12.01 23.90
CA ARG A 66 -6.25 12.65 23.17
C ARG A 66 -6.37 14.13 23.58
N ALA A 67 -6.41 15.06 22.63
CA ALA A 67 -6.73 16.45 22.94
C ALA A 67 -8.26 16.63 23.10
N ALA A 68 -8.70 16.91 24.31
CA ALA A 68 -9.91 17.68 24.54
C ALA A 68 -9.62 18.73 25.63
N VAL A 69 -9.76 19.99 25.26
CA VAL A 69 -9.67 21.21 26.09
C VAL A 69 -8.24 21.65 26.43
N ASP A 70 -8.00 22.96 26.31
CA ASP A 70 -6.74 23.63 26.66
C ASP A 70 -6.22 23.19 28.03
N GLY A 71 -4.97 22.72 28.08
CA GLY A 71 -4.17 22.66 29.30
C GLY A 71 -4.01 21.30 30.00
N ALA A 72 -4.60 20.20 29.52
CA ALA A 72 -4.40 18.87 30.12
C ALA A 72 -3.62 17.93 29.19
N ARG A 73 -2.38 17.61 29.55
CA ARG A 73 -1.63 16.46 29.00
C ARG A 73 -1.73 15.31 30.00
N GLN A 74 -2.10 14.13 29.52
CA GLN A 74 -2.05 12.89 30.30
C GLN A 74 -1.16 11.89 29.56
N SER A 75 -0.17 11.35 30.26
CA SER A 75 0.80 10.36 29.76
C SER A 75 0.78 9.13 30.67
N ILE A 76 0.93 7.94 30.09
CA ILE A 76 1.03 6.68 30.83
C ILE A 76 2.31 5.97 30.41
N ALA A 77 3.14 5.52 31.34
CA ALA A 77 4.34 4.77 31.02
C ALA A 77 4.02 3.30 30.74
N LEU A 78 4.59 2.77 29.67
CA LEU A 78 4.57 1.34 29.34
C LEU A 78 5.94 0.73 29.63
N LYS A 79 5.95 -0.52 30.10
CA LYS A 79 7.17 -1.32 30.20
C LYS A 79 7.43 -2.01 28.86
N GLU A 80 8.70 -2.30 28.59
CA GLU A 80 9.13 -3.10 27.45
C GLU A 80 8.49 -4.51 27.54
N GLU A 81 7.90 -5.00 26.44
CA GLU A 81 7.21 -6.28 26.36
C GLU A 81 7.92 -7.14 25.29
N HIS A 82 8.53 -8.25 25.68
CA HIS A 82 9.33 -9.09 24.76
C HIS A 82 8.56 -10.29 24.18
N ASP A 83 7.39 -10.62 24.74
CA ASP A 83 6.56 -11.78 24.37
C ASP A 83 5.12 -11.39 23.98
N ALA A 84 4.92 -10.13 23.59
CA ALA A 84 3.62 -9.61 23.18
C ALA A 84 3.77 -8.47 22.17
N SER A 85 2.82 -8.40 21.24
CA SER A 85 2.66 -7.27 20.33
C SER A 85 1.74 -6.23 20.98
N LEU A 86 2.07 -4.94 20.85
CA LEU A 86 1.22 -3.86 21.37
C LEU A 86 0.22 -3.43 20.30
N HIS A 87 -1.05 -3.38 20.66
CA HIS A 87 -2.13 -2.96 19.79
C HIS A 87 -2.84 -1.75 20.36
N LEU A 88 -3.16 -0.78 19.49
CA LEU A 88 -4.05 0.33 19.83
C LEU A 88 -5.48 -0.10 19.54
N VAL A 89 -6.32 0.01 20.57
CA VAL A 89 -7.69 -0.48 20.56
C VAL A 89 -8.68 0.69 20.69
N GLU A 90 -9.49 0.96 19.65
CA GLU A 90 -10.46 2.08 19.59
C GLU A 90 -11.92 1.61 19.50
N GLY A 91 -12.81 2.18 20.33
CA GLY A 91 -14.26 1.98 20.23
C GLY A 91 -15.03 2.35 21.50
N PRO A 92 -16.33 2.03 21.60
CA PRO A 92 -17.03 2.04 22.89
C PRO A 92 -16.46 0.91 23.75
N LEU A 93 -15.43 1.23 24.53
CA LEU A 93 -14.76 0.25 25.37
C LEU A 93 -15.66 -0.17 26.54
N PRO A 94 -15.68 -1.45 26.93
CA PRO A 94 -16.43 -1.90 28.09
C PRO A 94 -15.89 -1.26 29.37
N ASP A 95 -16.72 -1.16 30.42
CA ASP A 95 -16.29 -0.68 31.74
C ASP A 95 -15.20 -1.59 32.36
N ALA A 96 -15.20 -2.86 31.98
CA ALA A 96 -14.14 -3.80 32.33
C ALA A 96 -12.89 -3.59 31.45
N ALA A 97 -11.71 -3.80 32.04
CA ALA A 97 -10.44 -3.79 31.31
C ALA A 97 -10.40 -4.93 30.28
N LEU A 98 -9.81 -4.66 29.11
CA LEU A 98 -9.63 -5.67 28.07
C LEU A 98 -8.55 -6.69 28.47
N PRO A 99 -8.59 -7.93 27.94
CA PRO A 99 -7.51 -8.90 28.13
C PRO A 99 -6.18 -8.35 27.63
N GLY A 100 -5.19 -8.21 28.52
CA GLY A 100 -3.88 -7.67 28.18
C GLY A 100 -3.79 -6.14 28.14
N GLU A 101 -4.82 -5.41 28.56
CA GLU A 101 -4.80 -3.95 28.65
C GLU A 101 -3.65 -3.45 29.55
N ARG A 102 -2.82 -2.56 28.99
CA ARG A 102 -1.71 -1.90 29.70
C ARG A 102 -2.03 -0.47 30.06
N ALA A 103 -2.86 0.18 29.26
CA ALA A 103 -3.25 1.56 29.47
C ALA A 103 -4.63 1.82 28.86
N ARG A 104 -5.35 2.78 29.44
CA ARG A 104 -6.62 3.27 28.89
C ARG A 104 -6.72 4.77 29.08
N LEU A 105 -7.14 5.45 28.02
CA LEU A 105 -7.30 6.90 27.98
C LEU A 105 -8.53 7.28 27.15
N GLY A 106 -9.63 7.59 27.84
CA GLY A 106 -10.90 7.89 27.16
C GLY A 106 -11.45 6.68 26.40
N GLY A 107 -11.64 6.81 25.09
CA GLY A 107 -12.17 5.75 24.22
C GLY A 107 -11.10 4.84 23.59
N PHE A 108 -9.87 4.93 24.08
CA PHE A 108 -8.72 4.18 23.57
C PHE A 108 -8.10 3.32 24.68
N ALA A 109 -7.69 2.10 24.33
CA ALA A 109 -6.90 1.21 25.16
C ALA A 109 -5.65 0.76 24.41
N VAL A 110 -4.54 0.58 25.12
CA VAL A 110 -3.34 -0.11 24.60
C VAL A 110 -3.36 -1.50 25.19
N VAL A 111 -3.32 -2.51 24.33
CA VAL A 111 -3.41 -3.91 24.72
C VAL A 111 -2.17 -4.66 24.25
N ALA A 112 -1.54 -5.37 25.18
CA ALA A 112 -0.50 -6.33 24.84
C ALA A 112 -1.16 -7.67 24.49
N VAL A 113 -1.05 -8.06 23.23
CA VAL A 113 -1.55 -9.33 22.71
C VAL A 113 -0.37 -10.32 22.71
N PRO A 114 -0.47 -11.45 23.44
CA PRO A 114 0.61 -12.43 23.49
C PRO A 114 1.03 -12.89 22.08
N THR A 115 2.33 -13.06 21.86
CA THR A 115 2.85 -13.54 20.58
C THR A 115 2.18 -14.86 20.18
N GLY A 116 1.70 -14.94 18.92
CA GLY A 116 0.96 -16.10 18.40
C GLY A 116 -0.54 -16.13 18.73
N ARG A 117 -1.10 -15.07 19.33
CA ARG A 117 -2.55 -14.87 19.46
C ARG A 117 -3.03 -13.85 18.43
N GLU A 118 -4.16 -14.12 17.77
CA GLU A 118 -4.83 -13.14 16.92
C GLU A 118 -5.53 -12.08 17.80
N PRO A 119 -5.32 -10.76 17.56
CA PRO A 119 -5.83 -9.70 18.43
C PRO A 119 -7.36 -9.65 18.57
N HIS A 120 -8.13 -9.84 17.51
CA HIS A 120 -9.60 -9.84 17.56
C HIS A 120 -10.16 -11.06 18.31
N ASP A 121 -9.58 -12.24 18.11
CA ASP A 121 -9.95 -13.45 18.86
C ASP A 121 -9.58 -13.33 20.34
N TRP A 122 -8.43 -12.74 20.63
CA TRP A 122 -7.94 -12.52 21.99
C TRP A 122 -8.76 -11.49 22.77
N LEU A 123 -9.19 -10.42 22.10
CA LEU A 123 -10.03 -9.35 22.69
C LEU A 123 -11.52 -9.74 22.79
N GLY A 124 -11.90 -10.87 22.19
CA GLY A 124 -13.28 -11.29 22.03
C GLY A 124 -14.04 -10.40 21.06
N SER A 125 -15.23 -10.83 20.65
CA SER A 125 -16.10 -10.26 19.60
C SER A 125 -16.62 -8.83 19.83
N HIS A 126 -15.90 -7.98 20.54
CA HIS A 126 -16.23 -6.58 20.76
C HIS A 126 -15.97 -5.79 19.46
N HIS A 127 -16.84 -4.81 19.19
CA HIS A 127 -16.75 -3.88 18.06
C HIS A 127 -15.58 -2.89 18.21
N VAL A 128 -14.36 -3.41 18.30
CA VAL A 128 -13.18 -2.62 18.62
C VAL A 128 -12.15 -2.81 17.53
N TYR A 129 -11.65 -1.69 17.03
CA TYR A 129 -10.58 -1.63 16.05
C TYR A 129 -9.26 -1.87 16.76
N ALA A 130 -8.42 -2.79 16.27
CA ALA A 130 -7.11 -3.09 16.84
C ALA A 130 -6.05 -3.02 15.74
N GLU A 131 -5.06 -2.13 15.89
CA GLU A 131 -3.92 -2.01 14.98
C GLU A 131 -2.60 -2.28 15.73
N PRO A 132 -1.66 -3.01 15.11
CA PRO A 132 -0.32 -3.19 15.66
C PRO A 132 0.43 -1.84 15.69
N ILE A 133 1.05 -1.55 16.81
CA ILE A 133 1.99 -0.44 16.95
C ILE A 133 3.32 -0.95 16.43
N ALA A 134 3.80 -0.41 15.30
CA ALA A 134 4.96 -0.85 14.53
C ALA A 134 6.06 -1.53 15.37
N GLU A 135 6.31 -2.82 15.12
CA GLU A 135 7.42 -3.57 15.70
C GLU A 135 8.74 -3.22 14.99
N HIS A 136 9.84 -3.26 15.72
CA HIS A 136 11.19 -3.11 15.17
C HIS A 136 11.49 -4.21 14.14
N GLU A 137 11.67 -3.87 12.86
CA GLU A 137 12.34 -4.77 11.91
C GLU A 137 13.87 -4.63 12.00
N THR A 138 14.50 -5.69 12.48
CA THR A 138 15.94 -5.92 12.35
C THR A 138 16.26 -6.32 10.91
N VAL A 139 17.12 -5.55 10.24
CA VAL A 139 17.79 -5.96 8.98
C VAL A 139 18.66 -7.18 9.29
N VAL A 140 18.20 -8.39 8.99
CA VAL A 140 19.04 -9.59 9.09
C VAL A 140 19.86 -9.73 7.82
N SER A 141 21.00 -9.03 7.80
CA SER A 141 22.14 -9.41 6.99
C SER A 141 22.77 -10.67 7.61
N SER A 142 22.40 -11.85 7.10
CA SER A 142 23.28 -12.98 6.79
C SER A 142 22.53 -14.32 6.85
N ALA A 143 22.63 -15.10 5.77
CA ALA A 143 22.51 -16.55 5.86
C ALA A 143 23.65 -17.22 5.07
N PRO A 144 24.19 -18.36 5.55
CA PRO A 144 25.42 -18.95 5.02
C PRO A 144 25.16 -19.82 3.78
N ARG A 145 26.20 -19.92 2.93
CA ARG A 145 26.27 -20.85 1.79
C ARG A 145 26.27 -22.32 2.23
N GLY A 146 25.48 -23.15 1.55
CA GLY A 146 25.58 -24.62 1.47
C GLY A 146 24.24 -25.30 1.75
N GLN A 147 23.72 -26.26 1.01
CA GLN A 147 24.31 -27.23 0.08
C GLN A 147 23.36 -27.55 -1.08
N ARG A 148 23.96 -27.88 -2.24
CA ARG A 148 23.28 -28.44 -3.41
C ARG A 148 22.58 -29.76 -3.08
N ALA A 149 21.34 -29.91 -3.52
CA ALA A 149 20.76 -31.22 -3.83
C ALA A 149 20.71 -31.39 -5.35
N ALA A 150 21.39 -32.41 -5.85
CA ALA A 150 21.42 -32.80 -7.25
C ALA A 150 20.25 -33.75 -7.57
N GLY A 151 19.65 -33.55 -8.74
CA GLY A 151 19.15 -34.63 -9.60
C GLY A 151 17.68 -35.00 -9.45
N ARG A 152 16.90 -34.64 -10.47
CA ARG A 152 16.13 -35.59 -11.28
C ARG A 152 15.72 -34.94 -12.61
N GLU A 153 16.57 -35.13 -13.61
CA GLU A 153 16.15 -35.07 -15.02
C GLU A 153 15.20 -36.22 -15.30
N GLY A 154 14.06 -35.92 -15.92
CA GLY A 154 13.06 -36.91 -16.30
C GLY A 154 11.87 -36.25 -17.00
N GLN A 155 12.01 -36.06 -18.32
CA GLN A 155 10.97 -35.99 -19.35
C GLN A 155 9.60 -35.38 -18.99
N ARG A 156 9.33 -34.19 -19.51
CA ARG A 156 7.99 -33.78 -19.95
C ARG A 156 8.06 -33.07 -21.29
N THR A 157 8.00 -33.84 -22.37
CA THR A 157 7.52 -33.35 -23.67
C THR A 157 6.02 -33.59 -23.75
N ALA A 158 5.22 -32.52 -23.63
CA ALA A 158 3.91 -32.33 -24.28
C ALA A 158 3.20 -31.07 -23.72
N PHE A 159 2.92 -30.11 -24.61
CA PHE A 159 2.11 -28.90 -24.43
C PHE A 159 2.67 -27.80 -23.50
N GLU A 160 3.76 -27.16 -23.93
CA GLU A 160 3.87 -25.71 -23.69
C GLU A 160 2.85 -25.04 -24.61
N ALA A 161 1.65 -24.74 -24.11
CA ALA A 161 0.84 -23.72 -24.74
C ALA A 161 1.71 -22.46 -24.82
N GLU A 162 1.97 -21.95 -26.04
CA GLU A 162 2.71 -20.70 -26.22
C GLU A 162 2.05 -19.65 -25.34
N THR A 163 2.78 -19.17 -24.34
CA THR A 163 2.31 -18.07 -23.49
C THR A 163 2.03 -16.89 -24.41
N PRO A 164 0.85 -16.24 -24.32
CA PRO A 164 0.53 -15.12 -25.19
C PRO A 164 1.62 -14.07 -25.15
N ASP A 165 2.20 -13.78 -26.32
CA ASP A 165 3.18 -12.71 -26.47
C ASP A 165 2.44 -11.38 -26.52
N ILE A 166 2.25 -10.78 -25.34
CA ILE A 166 1.64 -9.46 -25.22
C ILE A 166 2.70 -8.38 -25.32
N THR A 167 2.34 -7.19 -25.78
CA THR A 167 3.23 -6.02 -25.78
C THR A 167 2.56 -4.86 -25.07
N ILE A 168 3.28 -4.24 -24.13
CA ILE A 168 2.84 -3.03 -23.45
C ILE A 168 3.11 -1.80 -24.33
N ASP A 169 2.04 -1.11 -24.71
CA ASP A 169 2.08 0.13 -25.50
C ASP A 169 2.53 1.30 -24.62
N ALA A 170 3.78 1.75 -24.82
CA ALA A 170 4.38 2.85 -24.08
C ALA A 170 3.61 4.17 -24.25
N ALA A 171 3.08 4.46 -25.44
CA ALA A 171 2.35 5.69 -25.70
C ALA A 171 0.98 5.68 -24.99
N PHE A 172 0.33 4.51 -24.94
CA PHE A 172 -0.88 4.33 -24.14
C PHE A 172 -0.60 4.56 -22.65
N LEU A 173 0.43 3.90 -22.13
CA LEU A 173 0.85 3.99 -20.72
C LEU A 173 1.16 5.45 -20.32
N GLU A 174 1.99 6.14 -21.09
CA GLU A 174 2.32 7.56 -20.84
C GLU A 174 1.08 8.45 -20.90
N ALA A 175 0.22 8.26 -21.91
CA ALA A 175 -0.99 9.07 -22.08
C ALA A 175 -1.99 8.86 -20.95
N ARG A 176 -2.19 7.62 -20.47
CA ARG A 176 -3.09 7.32 -19.35
C ARG A 176 -2.52 7.87 -18.04
N LEU A 177 -1.21 7.77 -17.82
CA LEU A 177 -0.58 8.28 -16.60
C LEU A 177 -0.71 9.80 -16.49
N LYS A 178 -0.44 10.51 -17.60
CA LYS A 178 -0.63 11.96 -17.66
C LYS A 178 -2.05 12.41 -17.35
N GLU A 179 -3.07 11.64 -17.75
CA GLU A 179 -4.46 11.94 -17.43
C GLU A 179 -4.76 11.74 -15.94
N LEU A 180 -4.38 10.59 -15.37
CA LEU A 180 -4.71 10.23 -13.99
C LEU A 180 -3.92 11.04 -12.94
N SER A 181 -2.72 11.49 -13.30
CA SER A 181 -1.88 12.35 -12.47
C SER A 181 -2.07 13.86 -12.73
N GLY A 182 -3.04 14.24 -13.56
CA GLY A 182 -3.39 15.64 -13.81
C GLY A 182 -2.40 16.45 -14.65
N ALA A 183 -1.42 15.81 -15.30
CA ALA A 183 -0.51 16.46 -16.24
C ALA A 183 -1.23 16.86 -17.54
N THR A 184 -2.27 16.12 -17.93
CA THR A 184 -3.16 16.46 -19.04
C THR A 184 -4.63 16.43 -18.59
N PRO A 185 -5.49 17.31 -19.12
CA PRO A 185 -6.92 17.21 -18.88
C PRO A 185 -7.52 15.95 -19.52
N VAL A 186 -8.55 15.40 -18.89
CA VAL A 186 -9.31 14.24 -19.38
C VAL A 186 -10.80 14.59 -19.51
N LYS A 187 -11.51 13.92 -20.42
CA LYS A 187 -12.95 14.07 -20.57
C LYS A 187 -13.70 13.05 -19.70
N LEU A 188 -14.33 13.51 -18.62
CA LEU A 188 -15.22 12.72 -17.77
C LEU A 188 -16.63 13.30 -17.82
N GLY A 189 -17.63 12.46 -18.11
CA GLY A 189 -19.04 12.90 -18.21
C GLY A 189 -19.26 14.03 -19.24
N GLY A 190 -18.48 14.05 -20.32
CA GLY A 190 -18.55 15.08 -21.36
C GLY A 190 -17.87 16.42 -21.01
N ARG A 191 -17.26 16.55 -19.82
CA ARG A 191 -16.54 17.74 -19.38
C ARG A 191 -15.03 17.50 -19.34
N SER A 192 -14.26 18.51 -19.72
CA SER A 192 -12.81 18.49 -19.52
C SER A 192 -12.50 18.78 -18.05
N VAL A 193 -11.81 17.86 -17.39
CA VAL A 193 -11.41 17.95 -15.98
C VAL A 193 -9.92 17.66 -15.83
N VAL A 194 -9.31 18.13 -14.75
CA VAL A 194 -7.92 17.81 -14.39
C VAL A 194 -7.96 17.13 -13.02
N ILE A 195 -7.49 15.89 -12.94
CA ILE A 195 -7.37 15.13 -11.69
C ILE A 195 -6.08 15.57 -11.00
N ARG A 196 -6.15 16.64 -10.21
CA ARG A 196 -4.95 17.26 -9.62
C ARG A 196 -4.32 16.47 -8.48
N GLU A 197 -5.15 15.71 -7.78
CA GLU A 197 -4.82 14.91 -6.62
C GLU A 197 -5.90 13.85 -6.41
N ARG A 198 -5.59 12.83 -5.62
CA ARG A 198 -6.50 11.73 -5.30
C ARG A 198 -6.50 11.42 -3.80
N GLY A 199 -6.21 12.40 -2.94
CA GLY A 199 -6.36 12.29 -1.47
C GLY A 199 -7.68 12.84 -0.94
N SER A 200 -8.29 13.80 -1.64
CA SER A 200 -9.61 14.32 -1.31
C SER A 200 -10.72 13.42 -1.87
N GLU A 201 -11.91 13.45 -1.24
CA GLU A 201 -13.07 12.72 -1.78
C GLU A 201 -13.41 13.13 -3.23
N ASN A 202 -13.24 14.41 -3.57
CA ASN A 202 -13.49 14.88 -4.92
C ASN A 202 -12.46 14.34 -5.91
N GLY A 203 -11.17 14.34 -5.55
CA GLY A 203 -10.09 13.76 -6.36
C GLY A 203 -10.31 12.28 -6.60
N ARG A 204 -10.60 11.53 -5.54
CA ARG A 204 -10.92 10.10 -5.57
C ARG A 204 -12.17 9.81 -6.41
N SER A 205 -13.22 10.60 -6.29
CA SER A 205 -14.43 10.47 -7.12
C SER A 205 -14.15 10.66 -8.62
N LEU A 206 -13.30 11.62 -8.99
CA LEU A 206 -12.87 11.81 -10.37
C LEU A 206 -12.03 10.62 -10.86
N ALA A 207 -11.10 10.13 -10.04
CA ALA A 207 -10.30 8.94 -10.35
C ALA A 207 -11.17 7.69 -10.54
N ARG A 208 -12.15 7.43 -9.66
CA ARG A 208 -13.13 6.34 -9.84
C ARG A 208 -13.91 6.46 -11.15
N THR A 209 -14.35 7.66 -11.48
CA THR A 209 -15.05 7.91 -12.75
C THR A 209 -14.15 7.60 -13.95
N TRP A 210 -12.88 8.01 -13.87
CA TRP A 210 -11.88 7.73 -14.89
C TRP A 210 -11.62 6.23 -15.03
N LEU A 211 -11.35 5.52 -13.93
CA LEU A 211 -11.13 4.07 -13.87
C LEU A 211 -12.28 3.30 -14.54
N ARG A 212 -13.52 3.61 -14.12
CA ARG A 212 -14.72 3.00 -14.68
C ARG A 212 -14.79 3.18 -16.19
N GLN A 213 -14.57 4.41 -16.67
CA GLN A 213 -14.58 4.70 -18.10
C GLN A 213 -13.48 3.93 -18.85
N GLN A 214 -12.26 3.82 -18.30
CA GLN A 214 -11.17 3.12 -18.96
C GLN A 214 -11.43 1.61 -19.07
N TYR A 215 -11.79 0.93 -17.98
CA TYR A 215 -12.00 -0.52 -17.99
C TYR A 215 -13.29 -0.92 -18.72
N GLN A 216 -14.36 -0.13 -18.62
CA GLN A 216 -15.58 -0.37 -19.42
C GLN A 216 -15.30 -0.26 -20.92
N ALA A 217 -14.45 0.68 -21.34
CA ALA A 217 -14.04 0.80 -22.74
C ALA A 217 -13.23 -0.41 -23.26
N LEU A 218 -12.64 -1.19 -22.34
CA LEU A 218 -11.99 -2.47 -22.64
C LEU A 218 -12.94 -3.67 -22.57
N GLY A 219 -14.21 -3.46 -22.24
CA GLY A 219 -15.24 -4.52 -22.15
C GLY A 219 -15.29 -5.26 -20.81
N PHE A 220 -14.62 -4.75 -19.76
CA PHE A 220 -14.70 -5.34 -18.43
C PHE A 220 -16.05 -5.02 -17.77
N ASN A 221 -16.53 -5.93 -16.93
CA ASN A 221 -17.65 -5.69 -16.04
C ASN A 221 -17.16 -4.93 -14.80
N VAL A 222 -17.44 -3.63 -14.75
CA VAL A 222 -16.94 -2.75 -13.68
C VAL A 222 -17.97 -2.56 -12.58
N GLN A 223 -17.55 -2.76 -11.32
CA GLN A 223 -18.36 -2.56 -10.13
C GLN A 223 -17.65 -1.67 -9.10
N GLU A 224 -18.44 -1.13 -8.18
CA GLU A 224 -17.93 -0.39 -7.02
C GLU A 224 -18.17 -1.24 -5.77
N HIS A 225 -17.12 -1.47 -4.99
CA HIS A 225 -17.19 -2.07 -3.68
C HIS A 225 -17.14 -0.96 -2.64
N THR A 226 -18.33 -0.58 -2.15
CA THR A 226 -18.47 0.40 -1.06
C THR A 226 -18.21 -0.27 0.27
N TYR A 227 -17.38 0.34 1.12
CA TYR A 227 -17.09 -0.19 2.44
C TYR A 227 -17.08 0.91 3.51
N ARG A 228 -17.06 0.45 4.76
CA ARG A 228 -16.89 1.29 5.94
C ARG A 228 -15.79 0.71 6.81
N SER A 229 -14.79 1.52 7.13
CA SER A 229 -13.75 1.19 8.10
C SER A 229 -13.79 2.23 9.22
N GLY A 230 -14.25 1.83 10.40
CA GLY A 230 -14.52 2.74 11.51
C GLY A 230 -15.51 3.87 11.14
N TRP A 231 -15.00 5.10 11.08
CA TRP A 231 -15.76 6.29 10.68
C TRP A 231 -15.56 6.67 9.21
N SER A 232 -14.59 6.09 8.54
CA SER A 232 -14.30 6.32 7.12
C SER A 232 -15.22 5.50 6.23
N GLN A 233 -15.61 6.10 5.11
CA GLN A 233 -16.32 5.44 4.02
C GLN A 233 -15.44 5.50 2.78
N GLY A 234 -15.41 4.41 2.02
CA GLY A 234 -14.57 4.32 0.83
C GLY A 234 -15.21 3.47 -0.24
N VAL A 235 -14.60 3.53 -1.42
CA VAL A 235 -15.10 2.84 -2.60
C VAL A 235 -13.94 2.29 -3.41
N ASN A 236 -13.73 0.97 -3.36
CA ASN A 236 -12.84 0.31 -4.32
C ASN A 236 -13.56 0.17 -5.66
N VAL A 237 -12.79 0.04 -6.74
CA VAL A 237 -13.32 -0.28 -8.08
C VAL A 237 -12.83 -1.65 -8.50
N THR A 238 -13.74 -2.55 -8.86
CA THR A 238 -13.39 -3.84 -9.46
C THR A 238 -13.72 -3.84 -10.94
N ALA A 239 -12.91 -4.48 -11.75
CA ALA A 239 -13.18 -4.71 -13.17
C ALA A 239 -12.92 -6.17 -13.51
N ASP A 240 -13.99 -6.89 -13.86
CA ASP A 240 -13.97 -8.33 -14.08
C ASP A 240 -13.99 -8.69 -15.58
N ARG A 241 -13.13 -9.64 -15.95
CA ARG A 241 -13.19 -10.33 -17.24
C ARG A 241 -13.21 -11.83 -16.99
N ALA A 242 -14.29 -12.47 -17.40
CA ALA A 242 -14.48 -13.90 -17.21
C ALA A 242 -13.48 -14.72 -18.04
N GLY A 243 -12.97 -15.80 -17.44
CA GLY A 243 -12.31 -16.89 -18.15
C GLY A 243 -13.22 -18.10 -18.32
N ALA A 244 -12.69 -19.18 -18.89
CA ALA A 244 -13.42 -20.43 -19.09
C ALA A 244 -13.81 -21.13 -17.77
N ASP A 245 -12.96 -21.03 -16.74
CA ASP A 245 -13.18 -21.52 -15.39
C ASP A 245 -13.54 -20.34 -14.46
N PRO A 246 -14.81 -20.22 -14.05
CA PRO A 246 -15.25 -19.15 -13.15
C PRO A 246 -14.89 -19.42 -11.68
N SER A 247 -14.34 -20.58 -11.34
CA SER A 247 -13.96 -20.91 -9.95
C SER A 247 -12.57 -20.40 -9.57
N ARG A 248 -11.85 -19.79 -10.51
CA ARG A 248 -10.48 -19.32 -10.34
C ARG A 248 -10.34 -17.92 -10.91
N VAL A 249 -9.63 -17.06 -10.19
CA VAL A 249 -9.37 -15.67 -10.59
C VAL A 249 -7.96 -15.24 -10.21
N LEU A 250 -7.25 -14.61 -11.14
CA LEU A 250 -6.04 -13.84 -10.85
C LEU A 250 -6.45 -12.38 -10.63
N ILE A 251 -5.95 -11.78 -9.56
CA ILE A 251 -6.14 -10.36 -9.27
C ILE A 251 -4.90 -9.58 -9.70
N LEU A 252 -5.09 -8.49 -10.44
CA LEU A 252 -4.12 -7.40 -10.53
C LEU A 252 -4.65 -6.23 -9.69
N SER A 253 -3.83 -5.67 -8.83
CA SER A 253 -4.22 -4.56 -7.96
C SER A 253 -3.23 -3.41 -7.95
N ALA A 254 -3.71 -2.26 -7.49
CA ALA A 254 -2.99 -1.03 -7.24
C ALA A 254 -3.93 -0.10 -6.47
N HIS A 255 -3.41 0.85 -5.70
CA HIS A 255 -4.27 1.85 -5.06
C HIS A 255 -4.44 3.07 -5.95
N TYR A 256 -5.64 3.64 -5.97
CA TYR A 256 -5.94 4.80 -6.82
C TYR A 256 -5.99 6.10 -6.04
N ASP A 257 -6.03 6.07 -4.71
CA ASP A 257 -5.83 7.27 -3.93
C ASP A 257 -4.38 7.76 -4.02
N SER A 258 -4.13 8.87 -3.35
CA SER A 258 -2.80 9.41 -3.15
C SER A 258 -2.86 10.22 -1.87
N VAL A 259 -1.72 10.64 -1.32
CA VAL A 259 -1.75 11.82 -0.44
C VAL A 259 -2.23 13.08 -1.21
N ASN A 260 -2.25 14.24 -0.56
CA ASN A 260 -2.68 15.52 -1.17
C ASN A 260 -1.70 16.08 -2.26
N ASN A 261 -1.24 15.23 -3.18
CA ASN A 261 -0.38 15.49 -4.34
C ASN A 261 -0.95 14.79 -5.59
N ALA A 262 -0.23 14.83 -6.71
CA ALA A 262 -0.68 14.20 -7.96
C ALA A 262 -0.52 12.67 -7.97
N GLY A 263 0.28 12.09 -7.07
CA GLY A 263 0.50 10.65 -6.94
C GLY A 263 0.88 9.99 -8.26
N ALA A 264 1.83 10.56 -9.02
CA ALA A 264 2.13 10.09 -10.36
C ALA A 264 2.86 8.75 -10.33
N ASP A 265 3.86 8.62 -9.46
CA ASP A 265 4.47 7.34 -9.14
C ASP A 265 3.58 6.56 -8.16
N ASP A 266 3.04 7.25 -7.15
CA ASP A 266 2.39 6.70 -5.95
C ASP A 266 0.88 7.07 -5.86
N ASP A 267 -0.04 6.26 -6.37
CA ASP A 267 0.21 5.08 -7.22
C ASP A 267 -0.59 5.10 -8.54
N ALA A 268 -0.61 6.26 -9.21
CA ALA A 268 -1.14 6.30 -10.57
C ALA A 268 -0.37 5.38 -11.51
N SER A 269 0.92 5.12 -11.23
CA SER A 269 1.76 4.24 -12.03
C SER A 269 1.28 2.78 -11.96
N GLY A 270 1.00 2.22 -10.79
CA GLY A 270 0.46 0.86 -10.62
C GLY A 270 -0.91 0.71 -11.28
N ILE A 271 -1.80 1.68 -11.08
CA ILE A 271 -3.12 1.72 -11.74
C ILE A 271 -2.98 1.68 -13.26
N VAL A 272 -2.12 2.52 -13.84
CA VAL A 272 -1.95 2.57 -15.29
C VAL A 272 -1.24 1.33 -15.83
N SER A 273 -0.29 0.77 -15.08
CA SER A 273 0.34 -0.51 -15.40
C SER A 273 -0.70 -1.62 -15.49
N SER A 274 -1.61 -1.76 -14.50
CA SER A 274 -2.69 -2.75 -14.53
C SER A 274 -3.65 -2.53 -15.71
N LEU A 275 -3.96 -1.27 -16.05
CA LEU A 275 -4.79 -0.92 -17.20
C LEU A 275 -4.12 -1.27 -18.53
N ALA A 276 -2.81 -1.04 -18.66
CA ALA A 276 -2.04 -1.38 -19.84
C ALA A 276 -1.98 -2.91 -20.05
N ILE A 277 -1.81 -3.68 -18.97
CA ILE A 277 -1.87 -5.15 -19.00
C ILE A 277 -3.27 -5.62 -19.42
N ALA A 278 -4.33 -5.07 -18.81
CA ALA A 278 -5.71 -5.38 -19.16
C ALA A 278 -6.01 -5.10 -20.65
N ARG A 279 -5.49 -3.98 -21.18
CA ARG A 279 -5.61 -3.64 -22.60
C ARG A 279 -4.88 -4.64 -23.49
N ALA A 280 -3.66 -5.03 -23.13
CA ALA A 280 -2.84 -5.94 -23.92
C ALA A 280 -3.44 -7.36 -23.95
N LEU A 281 -4.18 -7.75 -22.92
CA LEU A 281 -4.85 -9.05 -22.81
C LEU A 281 -6.28 -9.08 -23.36
N LYS A 282 -6.84 -7.94 -23.81
CA LYS A 282 -8.29 -7.79 -24.08
C LYS A 282 -8.86 -8.84 -25.07
N ASP A 283 -8.05 -9.29 -26.03
CA ASP A 283 -8.45 -10.25 -27.07
C ASP A 283 -7.89 -11.67 -26.81
N THR A 284 -7.10 -11.84 -25.74
CA THR A 284 -6.51 -13.12 -25.34
C THR A 284 -7.57 -14.01 -24.69
N PRO A 285 -7.81 -15.25 -25.15
CA PRO A 285 -8.69 -16.19 -24.46
C PRO A 285 -8.12 -16.53 -23.07
N LEU A 286 -8.94 -16.42 -22.03
CA LEU A 286 -8.53 -16.71 -20.65
C LEU A 286 -9.10 -18.04 -20.17
N ASN A 287 -8.27 -18.88 -19.56
CA ASN A 287 -8.70 -20.11 -18.90
C ASN A 287 -9.35 -19.81 -17.54
N ILE A 288 -8.85 -18.82 -16.81
CA ILE A 288 -9.40 -18.38 -15.51
C ILE A 288 -9.76 -16.90 -15.57
N GLY A 289 -10.53 -16.40 -14.59
CA GLY A 289 -10.90 -15.00 -14.53
C GLY A 289 -9.71 -14.07 -14.34
N LEU A 290 -9.78 -12.87 -14.93
CA LEU A 290 -8.94 -11.74 -14.59
C LEU A 290 -9.81 -10.71 -13.87
N ARG A 291 -9.41 -10.33 -12.66
CA ARG A 291 -10.02 -9.22 -11.93
C ARG A 291 -8.98 -8.13 -11.70
N ILE A 292 -9.33 -6.91 -12.07
CA ILE A 292 -8.60 -5.73 -11.63
C ILE A 292 -9.27 -5.19 -10.37
N VAL A 293 -8.48 -4.81 -9.37
CA VAL A 293 -8.99 -4.13 -8.17
C VAL A 293 -8.18 -2.87 -7.93
N ALA A 294 -8.82 -1.71 -8.07
CA ALA A 294 -8.25 -0.43 -7.69
C ALA A 294 -8.71 -0.09 -6.27
N PHE A 295 -7.77 -0.09 -5.32
CA PHE A 295 -8.06 0.14 -3.91
C PHE A 295 -8.14 1.62 -3.55
N ASP A 296 -9.02 1.94 -2.61
CA ASP A 296 -9.18 3.27 -2.04
C ASP A 296 -8.58 3.29 -0.63
N GLN A 297 -8.03 4.44 -0.21
CA GLN A 297 -7.53 4.67 1.15
C GLN A 297 -6.43 3.68 1.56
N GLU A 298 -5.51 3.37 0.63
CA GLU A 298 -4.24 2.72 0.98
C GLU A 298 -3.45 3.62 1.93
N GLU A 299 -3.39 4.92 1.59
CA GLU A 299 -2.58 5.92 2.26
C GLU A 299 -3.06 6.25 3.68
N ASP A 300 -4.31 5.87 3.97
CA ASP A 300 -4.96 5.98 5.27
C ASP A 300 -4.86 4.67 6.10
N GLY A 301 -4.08 3.68 5.64
CA GLY A 301 -3.81 2.43 6.34
C GLY A 301 -4.47 1.20 5.70
N LEU A 302 -4.32 1.02 4.39
CA LEU A 302 -4.80 -0.16 3.65
C LEU A 302 -6.31 -0.41 3.82
N LEU A 303 -7.11 0.65 3.98
CA LEU A 303 -8.51 0.50 4.41
C LEU A 303 -9.35 -0.22 3.36
N GLY A 304 -9.13 0.10 2.07
CA GLY A 304 -9.83 -0.51 0.95
C GLY A 304 -9.50 -1.98 0.75
N SER A 305 -8.22 -2.33 0.73
CA SER A 305 -7.77 -3.72 0.56
C SER A 305 -8.15 -4.60 1.73
N ASN A 306 -8.00 -4.13 2.98
CA ASN A 306 -8.46 -4.87 4.16
C ASN A 306 -9.96 -5.13 4.13
N ALA A 307 -10.78 -4.13 3.77
CA ALA A 307 -12.22 -4.31 3.66
C ALA A 307 -12.59 -5.32 2.58
N TYR A 308 -11.90 -5.28 1.44
CA TYR A 308 -12.17 -6.16 0.31
C TYR A 308 -11.71 -7.60 0.55
N ALA A 309 -10.49 -7.81 1.05
CA ALA A 309 -9.99 -9.15 1.38
C ALA A 309 -10.87 -9.82 2.45
N ARG A 310 -11.31 -9.07 3.48
CA ARG A 310 -12.27 -9.53 4.48
C ARG A 310 -13.62 -9.92 3.87
N MET A 311 -14.12 -9.14 2.91
CA MET A 311 -15.37 -9.45 2.21
C MET A 311 -15.24 -10.76 1.41
N LEU A 312 -14.14 -10.93 0.67
CA LEU A 312 -13.88 -12.15 -0.08
C LEU A 312 -13.80 -13.38 0.83
N ASP A 313 -13.08 -13.27 1.96
CA ASP A 313 -12.99 -14.34 2.96
C ASP A 313 -14.36 -14.69 3.55
N GLY A 314 -15.12 -13.69 4.00
CA GLY A 314 -16.45 -13.88 4.57
C GLY A 314 -17.47 -14.48 3.60
N ASN A 315 -17.30 -14.25 2.30
CA ASN A 315 -18.14 -14.85 1.25
C ASN A 315 -17.62 -16.21 0.76
N GLY A 316 -16.46 -16.67 1.23
CA GLY A 316 -15.78 -17.86 0.72
C GLY A 316 -15.21 -17.70 -0.71
N GLU A 317 -15.18 -16.48 -1.23
CA GLU A 317 -14.68 -16.16 -2.57
C GLU A 317 -13.15 -16.09 -2.61
N LEU A 318 -12.49 -15.91 -1.46
CA LEU A 318 -11.04 -15.90 -1.37
C LEU A 318 -10.42 -17.21 -1.87
N ALA A 319 -11.12 -18.34 -1.71
CA ALA A 319 -10.70 -19.64 -2.23
C ALA A 319 -10.60 -19.70 -3.77
N GLN A 320 -11.21 -18.75 -4.48
CA GLN A 320 -11.10 -18.62 -5.94
C GLN A 320 -9.84 -17.88 -6.37
N VAL A 321 -9.23 -17.09 -5.46
CA VAL A 321 -8.07 -16.25 -5.77
C VAL A 321 -6.83 -17.12 -5.90
N VAL A 322 -6.33 -17.27 -7.13
CA VAL A 322 -5.09 -18.04 -7.39
C VAL A 322 -3.83 -17.22 -7.12
N GLY A 323 -3.98 -15.91 -6.99
CA GLY A 323 -2.89 -14.98 -6.75
C GLY A 323 -3.32 -13.52 -6.88
N VAL A 324 -2.56 -12.65 -6.23
CA VAL A 324 -2.66 -11.20 -6.36
C VAL A 324 -1.29 -10.67 -6.80
N LEU A 325 -1.26 -9.98 -7.94
CA LEU A 325 -0.11 -9.19 -8.37
C LEU A 325 -0.45 -7.72 -8.11
N ASP A 326 0.06 -7.19 -7.01
CA ASP A 326 -0.12 -5.81 -6.60
C ASP A 326 1.00 -4.96 -7.22
N LEU A 327 0.62 -3.90 -7.92
CA LEU A 327 1.55 -3.01 -8.62
C LEU A 327 1.65 -1.72 -7.81
N GLU A 328 2.83 -1.41 -7.30
CA GLU A 328 3.03 -0.36 -6.29
C GLU A 328 4.24 0.48 -6.68
N MET A 329 4.08 1.77 -7.04
CA MET A 329 5.19 2.64 -7.45
C MET A 329 6.10 2.00 -8.52
N THR A 330 5.58 1.90 -9.73
CA THR A 330 6.18 1.11 -10.83
C THR A 330 7.03 1.93 -11.80
N ALA A 331 7.27 3.22 -11.55
CA ALA A 331 7.72 4.15 -12.60
C ALA A 331 9.02 4.92 -12.34
N TYR A 332 9.66 4.80 -11.17
CA TYR A 332 10.91 5.49 -10.88
C TYR A 332 12.12 4.54 -10.93
N ASP A 333 13.15 4.96 -11.67
CA ASP A 333 14.47 4.33 -11.77
C ASP A 333 15.44 5.45 -12.20
N SER A 334 16.19 6.00 -11.23
CA SER A 334 16.97 7.23 -11.42
C SER A 334 18.34 6.97 -12.03
N ASN A 335 18.85 5.76 -11.87
CA ASN A 335 20.18 5.36 -12.31
C ASN A 335 20.14 4.42 -13.54
N ASN A 336 18.92 4.04 -13.98
CA ASN A 336 18.62 3.21 -15.14
C ASN A 336 19.26 1.81 -15.07
N ASP A 337 19.36 1.24 -13.86
CA ASP A 337 19.91 -0.09 -13.63
C ASP A 337 18.85 -1.21 -13.65
N GLY A 338 17.56 -0.84 -13.78
CA GLY A 338 16.46 -1.78 -13.91
C GLY A 338 16.17 -2.58 -12.63
N ARG A 339 16.64 -2.11 -11.46
CA ARG A 339 16.36 -2.77 -10.19
C ARG A 339 14.91 -2.56 -9.77
N TYR A 340 14.34 -3.57 -9.14
CA TYR A 340 12.94 -3.57 -8.69
C TYR A 340 12.76 -4.57 -7.55
N HIS A 341 11.65 -4.44 -6.81
CA HIS A 341 11.25 -5.39 -5.78
C HIS A 341 10.13 -6.31 -6.23
N ILE A 342 10.18 -7.55 -5.72
CA ILE A 342 9.04 -8.44 -5.62
C ILE A 342 8.92 -8.82 -4.14
N ILE A 343 7.94 -8.23 -3.47
CA ILE A 343 7.72 -8.36 -2.04
C ILE A 343 6.74 -9.50 -1.82
N HIS A 344 7.23 -10.64 -1.33
CA HIS A 344 6.42 -11.84 -1.07
C HIS A 344 6.56 -12.40 0.36
N CYS A 345 7.68 -12.11 1.05
CA CYS A 345 7.97 -12.53 2.43
C CYS A 345 7.76 -14.02 2.74
N ASP A 346 7.81 -14.89 1.72
CA ASP A 346 7.43 -16.31 1.77
C ASP A 346 6.01 -16.61 2.31
N GLU A 347 5.13 -15.60 2.35
CA GLU A 347 3.75 -15.73 2.83
C GLU A 347 2.90 -16.51 1.83
N ASN A 348 2.09 -17.46 2.29
CA ASN A 348 1.04 -18.14 1.51
C ASN A 348 1.43 -18.60 0.09
N THR A 349 2.64 -19.14 -0.13
CA THR A 349 3.16 -19.55 -1.46
C THR A 349 3.40 -18.40 -2.45
N SER A 350 3.40 -17.15 -1.99
CA SER A 350 3.60 -15.95 -2.82
C SER A 350 4.96 -15.93 -3.55
N ALA A 351 5.95 -16.70 -3.08
CA ALA A 351 7.22 -16.90 -3.78
C ALA A 351 7.03 -17.47 -5.20
N ASP A 352 6.02 -18.32 -5.44
CA ASP A 352 5.75 -18.90 -6.76
C ASP A 352 5.18 -17.86 -7.75
N LEU A 353 4.38 -16.92 -7.24
CA LEU A 353 3.93 -15.75 -8.01
C LEU A 353 5.11 -14.85 -8.36
N GLY A 354 5.96 -14.56 -7.39
CA GLY A 354 7.17 -13.77 -7.60
C GLY A 354 8.10 -14.39 -8.65
N ALA A 355 8.37 -15.69 -8.54
CA ALA A 355 9.18 -16.43 -9.49
C ALA A 355 8.58 -16.39 -10.91
N SER A 356 7.26 -16.33 -11.05
CA SER A 356 6.59 -16.20 -12.35
C SER A 356 6.89 -14.85 -13.02
N VAL A 357 6.95 -13.76 -12.24
CA VAL A 357 7.34 -12.42 -12.72
C VAL A 357 8.81 -12.38 -13.13
N GLU A 358 9.71 -12.93 -12.30
CA GLU A 358 11.15 -12.97 -12.61
C GLU A 358 11.46 -13.80 -13.86
N ALA A 359 10.80 -14.96 -13.99
CA ALA A 359 10.95 -15.82 -15.16
C ALA A 359 10.42 -15.15 -16.43
N ALA A 360 9.35 -14.37 -16.33
CA ALA A 360 8.83 -13.58 -17.44
C ALA A 360 9.82 -12.47 -17.85
N ALA A 361 10.35 -11.71 -16.87
CA ALA A 361 11.34 -10.67 -17.11
C ALA A 361 12.61 -11.21 -17.79
N THR A 362 13.12 -12.34 -17.29
CA THR A 362 14.32 -13.01 -17.83
C THR A 362 14.11 -13.50 -19.24
N ARG A 363 12.99 -14.20 -19.50
CA ARG A 363 12.66 -14.78 -20.81
C ARG A 363 12.50 -13.71 -21.89
N ALA A 364 11.89 -12.59 -21.54
CA ALA A 364 11.69 -11.46 -22.45
C ALA A 364 12.92 -10.54 -22.54
N GLY A 365 14.02 -10.82 -21.82
CA GLY A 365 15.25 -10.04 -21.88
C GLY A 365 15.07 -8.58 -21.43
N LEU A 366 14.22 -8.32 -20.44
CA LEU A 366 13.81 -6.97 -20.04
C LEU A 366 14.87 -6.21 -19.22
N GLY A 367 16.02 -6.82 -18.94
CA GLY A 367 17.09 -6.16 -18.17
C GLY A 367 16.63 -5.67 -16.80
N LEU A 368 15.73 -6.42 -16.15
CA LEU A 368 15.25 -6.13 -14.80
C LEU A 368 15.99 -7.02 -13.81
N VAL A 369 16.36 -6.47 -12.66
CA VAL A 369 17.11 -7.18 -11.61
C VAL A 369 16.36 -7.08 -10.30
N ARG A 370 15.90 -8.21 -9.78
CA ARG A 370 15.21 -8.25 -8.49
C ARG A 370 16.19 -7.87 -7.37
N VAL A 371 15.69 -7.04 -6.45
CA VAL A 371 16.31 -6.72 -5.17
C VAL A 371 15.39 -7.23 -4.07
N GLU A 372 15.94 -8.01 -3.15
CA GLU A 372 15.19 -8.55 -2.02
C GLU A 372 14.66 -7.43 -1.11
N ALA A 373 13.37 -7.52 -0.80
CA ALA A 373 12.71 -6.69 0.19
C ALA A 373 11.55 -7.49 0.80
N CYS A 374 11.25 -7.20 2.07
CA CYS A 374 10.07 -7.73 2.75
C CYS A 374 9.41 -6.59 3.51
N THR A 375 8.11 -6.43 3.33
CA THR A 375 7.29 -5.43 4.02
C THR A 375 5.81 -5.78 3.85
N ASN A 376 4.95 -5.21 4.70
CA ASN A 376 3.50 -5.29 4.65
C ASN A 376 2.85 -3.92 4.35
N ARG A 377 3.60 -2.98 3.77
CA ARG A 377 3.22 -1.58 3.56
C ARG A 377 2.59 -1.30 2.18
N SER A 378 1.79 -2.23 1.66
CA SER A 378 0.97 -2.06 0.46
C SER A 378 -0.17 -3.09 0.49
N ASP A 379 -1.06 -3.04 -0.49
CA ASP A 379 -2.36 -3.72 -0.47
C ASP A 379 -2.26 -5.25 -0.52
N HIS A 380 -1.16 -5.81 -1.04
CA HIS A 380 -0.87 -7.24 -1.00
C HIS A 380 -0.94 -7.84 0.42
N ALA A 381 -0.58 -7.05 1.44
CA ALA A 381 -0.58 -7.50 2.83
C ALA A 381 -1.97 -7.86 3.35
N ALA A 382 -3.03 -7.20 2.85
CA ALA A 382 -4.40 -7.52 3.21
C ALA A 382 -4.78 -8.95 2.80
N PHE A 383 -4.26 -9.44 1.69
CA PHE A 383 -4.51 -10.80 1.20
C PHE A 383 -3.70 -11.85 1.97
N TRP A 384 -2.47 -11.51 2.37
CA TRP A 384 -1.68 -12.39 3.24
C TRP A 384 -2.39 -12.72 4.54
N ARG A 385 -3.02 -11.71 5.16
CA ARG A 385 -3.78 -11.86 6.41
C ARG A 385 -4.85 -12.95 6.34
N TYR A 386 -5.43 -13.18 5.17
CA TYR A 386 -6.50 -14.17 4.97
C TYR A 386 -6.01 -15.44 4.24
N GLY A 387 -4.70 -15.63 4.09
CA GLY A 387 -4.14 -16.87 3.56
C GLY A 387 -4.03 -16.93 2.03
N ALA A 388 -4.25 -15.82 1.31
CA ALA A 388 -4.12 -15.80 -0.15
C ALA A 388 -2.68 -15.46 -0.59
N PRO A 389 -2.18 -16.08 -1.68
CA PRO A 389 -0.90 -15.71 -2.29
C PRO A 389 -0.99 -14.30 -2.91
N ALA A 390 -0.07 -13.41 -2.55
CA ALA A 390 -0.01 -12.04 -3.03
C ALA A 390 1.43 -11.53 -3.09
N VAL A 391 1.77 -10.73 -4.08
CA VAL A 391 3.07 -10.04 -4.16
C VAL A 391 2.88 -8.57 -4.49
N ALA A 392 3.68 -7.69 -3.89
CA ALA A 392 3.85 -6.34 -4.40
C ALA A 392 5.06 -6.25 -5.33
N VAL A 393 4.85 -5.75 -6.53
CA VAL A 393 5.88 -5.47 -7.52
C VAL A 393 6.09 -3.96 -7.56
N SER A 394 7.27 -3.53 -7.15
CA SER A 394 7.59 -2.11 -6.94
C SER A 394 8.96 -1.76 -7.50
N GLN A 395 9.22 -0.48 -7.69
CA GLN A 395 10.57 0.04 -7.91
C GLN A 395 11.55 -0.31 -6.79
N ASP A 396 12.85 -0.01 -6.96
CA ASP A 396 13.90 -0.27 -5.95
C ASP A 396 13.85 0.70 -4.74
N PHE A 397 12.67 0.80 -4.12
CA PHE A 397 12.36 1.70 -3.02
C PHE A 397 13.24 1.44 -1.79
N PHE A 398 13.48 0.17 -1.45
CA PHE A 398 14.27 -0.27 -0.30
C PHE A 398 15.74 -0.51 -0.63
N GLY A 399 16.14 -0.58 -1.91
CA GLY A 399 17.54 -0.74 -2.32
C GLY A 399 18.32 0.57 -2.50
N GLY A 400 17.69 1.71 -2.17
CA GLY A 400 18.35 3.02 -2.18
C GLY A 400 18.10 3.86 -3.43
N ASP A 401 17.16 3.46 -4.30
CA ASP A 401 16.71 4.23 -5.47
C ASP A 401 15.20 4.53 -5.44
N GLY A 402 14.63 4.71 -4.24
CA GLY A 402 13.24 5.15 -4.10
C GLY A 402 13.04 6.58 -4.61
N ASN A 403 11.85 6.85 -5.17
CA ASN A 403 11.49 8.17 -5.65
C ASN A 403 11.60 9.23 -4.53
N PRO A 404 12.48 10.26 -4.67
CA PRO A 404 12.67 11.29 -3.65
C PRO A 404 11.45 12.21 -3.48
N CYS A 405 10.43 12.06 -4.34
CA CYS A 405 9.14 12.71 -4.22
C CYS A 405 8.04 11.87 -3.57
N TYR A 406 8.36 10.70 -2.99
CA TYR A 406 7.40 9.93 -2.20
C TYR A 406 6.67 10.82 -1.19
N HIS A 407 5.33 10.81 -1.23
CA HIS A 407 4.43 11.68 -0.44
C HIS A 407 4.68 13.19 -0.55
N ALA A 408 5.34 13.65 -1.61
CA ALA A 408 5.65 15.06 -1.83
C ALA A 408 4.91 15.63 -3.04
N ARG A 409 4.72 16.95 -3.07
CA ARG A 409 4.06 17.66 -4.19
C ARG A 409 4.76 17.50 -5.54
N CYS A 410 6.04 17.11 -5.53
CA CYS A 410 6.83 16.92 -6.73
C CYS A 410 6.64 15.53 -7.37
N ASP A 411 5.82 14.66 -6.77
CA ASP A 411 5.45 13.39 -7.39
C ASP A 411 4.55 13.63 -8.58
N THR A 412 5.20 13.78 -9.73
CA THR A 412 4.65 14.20 -11.01
C THR A 412 5.38 13.44 -12.11
N VAL A 413 4.76 13.35 -13.28
CA VAL A 413 5.28 12.56 -14.42
C VAL A 413 6.67 12.97 -14.92
N ASP A 414 7.15 14.17 -14.57
CA ASP A 414 8.40 14.74 -15.08
C ASP A 414 9.66 14.00 -14.61
N ARG A 415 9.55 13.17 -13.57
CA ARG A 415 10.68 12.43 -12.96
C ARG A 415 10.65 10.93 -13.20
N LEU A 416 9.63 10.46 -13.91
CA LEU A 416 9.42 9.03 -14.12
C LEU A 416 10.29 8.52 -15.27
N ASN A 417 10.68 7.26 -15.17
CA ASN A 417 11.41 6.54 -16.19
C ASN A 417 10.41 5.69 -17.01
N TRP A 418 9.99 6.22 -18.16
CA TRP A 418 8.96 5.61 -19.00
C TRP A 418 9.35 4.25 -19.57
N ASP A 419 10.61 4.04 -19.94
CA ASP A 419 11.05 2.73 -20.42
C ASP A 419 11.13 1.72 -19.27
N TYR A 420 11.63 2.12 -18.09
CA TYR A 420 11.59 1.30 -16.89
C TYR A 420 10.16 0.85 -16.56
N MET A 421 9.22 1.81 -16.46
CA MET A 421 7.82 1.51 -16.18
C MET A 421 7.28 0.50 -17.18
N ARG A 422 7.47 0.74 -18.49
CA ARG A 422 7.04 -0.20 -19.53
C ARG A 422 7.68 -1.59 -19.39
N ARG A 423 8.97 -1.69 -19.05
CA ARG A 423 9.66 -2.98 -18.83
C ARG A 423 9.06 -3.72 -17.64
N LEU A 424 8.85 -3.02 -16.52
CA LEU A 424 8.27 -3.62 -15.32
C LEU A 424 6.82 -4.06 -15.56
N THR A 425 5.98 -3.21 -16.16
CA THR A 425 4.62 -3.56 -16.60
C THR A 425 4.63 -4.77 -17.55
N GLN A 426 5.58 -4.84 -18.48
CA GLN A 426 5.72 -5.96 -19.42
C GLN A 426 6.05 -7.27 -18.70
N ALA A 427 6.92 -7.26 -17.69
CA ALA A 427 7.23 -8.44 -16.89
C ALA A 427 5.99 -8.97 -16.16
N VAL A 428 5.27 -8.09 -15.45
CA VAL A 428 4.03 -8.44 -14.74
C VAL A 428 2.96 -8.92 -15.72
N GLY A 429 2.81 -8.25 -16.86
CA GLY A 429 1.84 -8.62 -17.89
C GLY A 429 2.09 -10.00 -18.51
N LEU A 430 3.34 -10.34 -18.79
CA LEU A 430 3.71 -11.68 -19.31
C LEU A 430 3.49 -12.78 -18.26
N ALA A 431 3.78 -12.50 -16.99
CA ALA A 431 3.48 -13.43 -15.90
C ALA A 431 1.97 -13.63 -15.75
N ALA A 432 1.19 -12.55 -15.75
CA ALA A 432 -0.27 -12.60 -15.72
C ALA A 432 -0.83 -13.36 -16.92
N ALA A 433 -0.36 -13.09 -18.14
CA ALA A 433 -0.73 -13.82 -19.35
C ALA A 433 -0.50 -15.33 -19.16
N SER A 434 0.69 -15.70 -18.65
CA SER A 434 1.02 -17.11 -18.39
C SER A 434 0.13 -17.76 -17.34
N ILE A 435 -0.29 -17.05 -16.29
CA ILE A 435 -1.17 -17.62 -15.25
C ILE A 435 -2.60 -17.76 -15.78
N LEU A 436 -3.06 -16.77 -16.56
CA LEU A 436 -4.42 -16.71 -17.06
C LEU A 436 -4.72 -17.70 -18.20
N THR A 437 -3.70 -18.17 -18.93
CA THR A 437 -3.87 -19.07 -20.08
C THR A 437 -3.28 -20.47 -19.91
N ARG A 438 -2.73 -20.76 -18.73
CA ARG A 438 -2.41 -22.14 -18.33
C ARG A 438 -3.65 -22.84 -17.80
#